data_AF-A0A016WR95-F1
#
_entry.id   AF-A0A016WR95-F1
#
_cell.length_a   1.000
_cell.length_b   1.000
_cell.length_c   1.000
_cell.angle_alpha   90.00
_cell.angle_beta   90.00
_cell.angle_gamma   90.00
#
_symmetry.space_group_name_H-M   'P 1'
#
loop_
_entity.id
_entity.type
_entity.pdbx_description
1 polymer ?
#
loop_
_entity_poly.entity_id
_entity_poly.type
_entity_poly.pdbx_seq_one_letter_code
_entity_poly.pdbx_strand_id
1 'polypeptide(L)'
;MIPFYCVFNYVMWTDKEIKRVLMYRLMNQINLIDFGQLLCHFVSGFFPIFPEIIHRSRFFSSFVGSTVNSLWQAMFPYCCVLSISRILIIKKRMDPNHLNWPLWGILVFGWMFTITVWLWSWLGMAFVFGHIGWEYDFSMWSSKYLQIIEIAWCWPAIVICYLMYVGIIIHLMIGR
;
A
#
# COMPACT_ATOMS: atom_id res chain seq x y z
N MET A 1 1.95 4.59 -18.87
CA MET A 1 1.28 4.37 -17.57
C MET A 1 1.04 5.66 -16.79
N ILE A 2 2.07 6.49 -16.55
CA ILE A 2 1.93 7.73 -15.75
C ILE A 2 0.83 8.69 -16.27
N PRO A 3 0.71 9.01 -17.58
CA PRO A 3 -0.36 9.90 -18.06
C PRO A 3 -1.77 9.35 -17.82
N PHE A 4 -1.94 8.03 -17.95
CA PHE A 4 -3.22 7.36 -17.68
C PHE A 4 -3.60 7.43 -16.20
N TYR A 5 -2.63 7.22 -15.30
CA TYR A 5 -2.84 7.37 -13.85
C TYR A 5 -3.21 8.81 -13.47
N CYS A 6 -2.59 9.81 -14.09
CA CYS A 6 -2.93 11.21 -13.85
C CYS A 6 -4.38 11.52 -14.26
N VAL A 7 -4.80 11.07 -15.44
CA VAL A 7 -6.19 11.24 -15.92
C VAL A 7 -7.18 10.49 -15.02
N PHE A 8 -6.86 9.25 -14.64
CA PHE A 8 -7.72 8.45 -13.78
C PHE A 8 -7.88 9.05 -12.38
N ASN A 9 -6.78 9.45 -11.73
CA ASN A 9 -6.82 10.15 -10.44
C ASN A 9 -7.56 11.49 -10.54
N TYR A 10 -7.40 12.23 -11.63
CA TYR A 10 -8.12 13.48 -11.86
C TYR A 10 -9.63 13.25 -11.93
N VAL A 11 -10.09 12.24 -12.68
CA VAL A 11 -11.51 11.88 -12.79
C VAL A 11 -12.07 11.46 -11.42
N MET A 12 -11.37 10.58 -10.71
CA MET A 12 -11.75 10.11 -9.37
C MET A 12 -11.81 11.25 -8.35
N TRP A 13 -11.02 12.31 -8.52
CA TRP A 13 -11.07 13.50 -7.67
C TRP A 13 -12.06 14.57 -8.13
N THR A 14 -12.48 14.61 -9.39
CA THR A 14 -13.33 15.71 -9.88
C THR A 14 -14.82 15.35 -9.81
N ASP A 15 -15.14 14.07 -9.98
CA ASP A 15 -16.51 13.59 -10.01
C ASP A 15 -17.17 13.58 -8.61
N LYS A 16 -18.31 14.26 -8.49
CA LYS A 16 -19.05 14.41 -7.22
C LYS A 16 -19.81 13.15 -6.81
N GLU A 17 -20.24 12.32 -7.77
CA GLU A 17 -20.95 11.08 -7.49
C GLU A 17 -19.98 10.01 -7.00
N ILE A 18 -18.82 9.89 -7.65
CA ILE A 18 -17.74 8.98 -7.26
C ILE A 18 -17.25 9.32 -5.85
N LYS A 19 -17.02 10.61 -5.57
CA LYS A 19 -16.58 11.09 -4.25
C LYS A 19 -17.55 10.81 -3.10
N ARG A 20 -18.84 10.62 -3.39
CA ARG A 20 -19.86 10.40 -2.36
C ARG A 20 -19.74 9.00 -1.74
N VAL A 21 -19.40 8.00 -2.55
CA VAL A 21 -19.34 6.61 -2.09
C VAL A 21 -17.99 6.33 -1.42
N LEU A 22 -18.04 5.78 -0.21
CA LEU A 22 -16.86 5.46 0.59
C LEU A 22 -15.86 4.57 -0.14
N MET A 23 -16.36 3.56 -0.86
CA MET A 23 -15.52 2.61 -1.60
C MET A 23 -14.63 3.28 -2.63
N TYR A 24 -15.17 4.23 -3.39
CA TYR A 24 -14.39 4.96 -4.38
C TYR A 24 -13.41 5.92 -3.72
N ARG A 25 -13.74 6.50 -2.56
CA ARG A 25 -12.79 7.30 -1.78
C ARG A 25 -11.60 6.46 -1.31
N LEU A 26 -11.85 5.25 -0.79
CA LEU A 26 -10.79 4.33 -0.39
C LEU A 26 -9.95 3.87 -1.60
N MET A 27 -10.61 3.56 -2.71
CA MET A 27 -9.92 3.21 -3.97
C MET A 27 -9.03 4.35 -4.46
N ASN A 28 -9.48 5.60 -4.36
CA ASN A 28 -8.68 6.75 -4.74
C ASN A 28 -7.41 6.91 -3.89
N GLN A 29 -7.46 6.53 -2.60
CA GLN A 29 -6.26 6.51 -1.76
C GLN A 29 -5.27 5.43 -2.20
N ILE A 30 -5.77 4.23 -2.54
CA ILE A 30 -4.93 3.16 -3.11
C ILE A 30 -4.27 3.64 -4.40
N ASN A 31 -5.03 4.26 -5.31
CA ASN A 31 -4.49 4.80 -6.57
C ASN A 31 -3.41 5.87 -6.35
N LEU A 32 -3.55 6.70 -5.31
CA LEU A 32 -2.54 7.70 -4.96
C LEU A 32 -1.25 7.03 -4.45
N ILE A 33 -1.38 5.99 -3.64
CA ILE A 33 -0.26 5.20 -3.13
C ILE A 33 0.45 4.47 -4.29
N ASP A 34 -0.31 3.81 -5.19
CA ASP A 34 0.18 3.18 -6.42
C ASP A 34 0.92 4.17 -7.31
N PHE A 35 0.37 5.37 -7.47
CA PHE A 35 1.01 6.43 -8.24
C PHE A 35 2.36 6.84 -7.63
N GLY A 36 2.42 6.97 -6.30
CA GLY A 36 3.67 7.21 -5.58
C GLY A 36 4.71 6.12 -5.84
N GLN A 37 4.30 4.85 -5.79
CA GLN A 37 5.20 3.74 -6.11
C GLN A 37 5.69 3.80 -7.55
N LEU A 38 4.80 4.08 -8.50
CA LEU A 38 5.15 4.19 -9.91
C LEU A 38 6.21 5.27 -10.14
N LEU A 39 6.10 6.42 -9.45
CA LEU A 39 7.11 7.48 -9.50
C LEU A 39 8.45 6.98 -8.93
N CYS A 40 8.45 6.33 -7.77
CA CYS A 40 9.68 5.81 -7.19
C CYS A 40 10.31 4.69 -8.02
N HIS A 41 9.52 3.80 -8.63
CA HIS A 41 10.01 2.79 -9.56
C HIS A 41 10.53 3.40 -10.87
N PHE A 42 9.91 4.47 -11.35
CA PHE A 42 10.45 5.23 -12.49
C PHE A 42 11.82 5.82 -12.17
N VAL A 43 11.99 6.42 -10.99
CA VAL A 43 13.30 6.89 -10.50
C VAL A 43 14.29 5.73 -10.37
N SER A 44 13.84 4.60 -9.81
CA SER A 44 14.66 3.39 -9.66
C SER A 44 15.14 2.84 -11.00
N GLY A 45 14.37 3.02 -12.08
CA GLY A 45 14.75 2.62 -13.43
C GLY A 45 15.99 3.33 -13.98
N PHE A 46 16.37 4.49 -13.42
CA PHE A 46 17.62 5.16 -13.79
C PHE A 46 18.85 4.60 -13.08
N PHE A 47 18.68 3.88 -11.96
CA PHE A 47 19.79 3.35 -11.16
C PHE A 47 20.63 2.28 -11.88
N PRO A 48 20.06 1.34 -12.65
CA PRO A 48 20.86 0.44 -13.49
C PRO A 48 21.60 1.15 -14.63
N ILE A 49 21.03 2.23 -15.19
CA ILE A 49 21.60 2.97 -16.32
C ILE A 49 22.75 3.86 -15.84
N PHE A 50 22.61 4.47 -14.67
CA PHE A 50 23.58 5.36 -14.05
C PHE A 50 23.90 4.92 -12.61
N PRO A 51 24.73 3.88 -12.44
CA PRO A 51 25.07 3.33 -11.12
C PRO A 51 25.82 4.34 -10.24
N GLU A 52 26.47 5.34 -10.85
CA GLU A 52 27.12 6.46 -10.17
C GLU A 52 26.21 7.17 -9.15
N ILE A 53 24.90 7.21 -9.41
CA ILE A 53 23.90 7.85 -8.53
C ILE A 53 23.80 7.09 -7.20
N ILE A 54 23.84 5.77 -7.25
CA ILE A 54 23.79 4.88 -6.08
C ILE A 54 25.06 5.07 -5.26
N HIS A 55 26.23 5.07 -5.92
CA HIS A 55 27.53 5.21 -5.26
C HIS A 55 27.73 6.60 -4.64
N ARG A 56 27.22 7.67 -5.28
CA ARG A 56 27.29 9.03 -4.75
C ARG A 56 26.37 9.29 -3.57
N SER A 57 25.20 8.63 -3.52
CA SER A 57 24.24 8.87 -2.43
C SER A 57 23.47 7.61 -2.06
N ARG A 58 24.10 6.78 -1.22
CA ARG A 58 23.44 5.63 -0.58
C ARG A 58 22.22 6.05 0.23
N PHE A 59 22.25 7.24 0.84
CA PHE A 59 21.13 7.80 1.59
C PHE A 59 19.90 8.07 0.70
N PHE A 60 20.12 8.62 -0.51
CA PHE A 60 19.05 8.83 -1.48
C PHE A 60 18.53 7.50 -2.04
N SER A 61 19.42 6.55 -2.35
CA SER A 61 19.02 5.21 -2.80
C SER A 61 18.14 4.52 -1.75
N SER A 62 18.56 4.50 -0.48
CA SER A 62 17.74 3.93 0.59
C SER A 62 16.42 4.67 0.77
N PHE A 63 16.39 6.00 0.64
CA PHE A 63 15.13 6.76 0.70
C PHE A 63 14.13 6.28 -0.35
N VAL A 64 14.56 6.11 -1.61
CA VAL A 64 13.68 5.65 -2.69
C VAL A 64 13.21 4.23 -2.44
N GLY A 65 14.10 3.31 -2.06
CA GLY A 65 13.76 1.91 -1.77
C GLY A 65 12.80 1.77 -0.58
N SER A 66 13.10 2.45 0.52
CA SER A 66 12.22 2.50 1.70
C SER A 66 10.86 3.09 1.35
N THR A 67 10.80 4.13 0.52
CA THR A 67 9.53 4.74 0.10
C THR A 67 8.69 3.80 -0.74
N VAL A 68 9.28 3.11 -1.74
CA VAL A 68 8.58 2.08 -2.54
C VAL A 68 7.95 1.03 -1.63
N ASN A 69 8.77 0.47 -0.73
CA ASN A 69 8.36 -0.63 0.11
C ASN A 69 7.30 -0.22 1.16
N SER A 70 7.44 0.96 1.75
CA SER A 70 6.45 1.47 2.71
C SER A 70 5.13 1.84 2.02
N LEU A 71 5.16 2.41 0.82
CA LEU A 71 3.94 2.63 0.04
C LEU A 71 3.23 1.30 -0.27
N TRP A 72 3.98 0.22 -0.52
CA TRP A 72 3.39 -1.11 -0.71
C TRP A 72 2.69 -1.62 0.54
N GLN A 73 3.33 -1.44 1.70
CA GLN A 73 2.70 -1.79 2.97
C GLN A 73 1.46 -0.96 3.28
N ALA A 74 1.46 0.31 2.87
CA ALA A 74 0.33 1.22 3.05
C ALA A 74 -0.94 0.73 2.35
N MET A 75 -0.83 -0.05 1.27
CA MET A 75 -2.00 -0.58 0.56
C MET A 75 -2.77 -1.62 1.36
N PHE A 76 -2.08 -2.46 2.14
CA PHE A 76 -2.70 -3.55 2.89
C PHE A 76 -3.86 -3.12 3.81
N PRO A 77 -3.72 -2.11 4.68
CA PRO A 77 -4.83 -1.65 5.51
C PRO A 77 -6.01 -1.15 4.68
N TYR A 78 -5.77 -0.47 3.56
CA TYR A 78 -6.85 -0.05 2.65
C TYR A 78 -7.54 -1.24 1.99
N CYS A 79 -6.81 -2.24 1.53
CA CYS A 79 -7.36 -3.48 0.96
C CYS A 79 -8.21 -4.25 1.99
N CYS A 80 -7.74 -4.35 3.23
CA CYS A 80 -8.49 -4.98 4.33
C CYS A 80 -9.79 -4.22 4.63
N VAL A 81 -9.71 -2.90 4.80
CA VAL A 81 -10.89 -2.08 5.10
C VAL A 81 -11.88 -2.13 3.96
N LEU A 82 -11.43 -2.08 2.70
CA LEU A 82 -12.29 -2.17 1.52
C LEU A 82 -13.00 -3.53 1.45
N SER A 83 -12.28 -4.64 1.70
CA SER A 83 -12.84 -5.99 1.69
C SER A 83 -13.88 -6.21 2.80
N ILE A 84 -13.58 -5.77 4.04
CA ILE A 84 -14.53 -5.86 5.17
C ILE A 84 -15.76 -4.97 4.93
N SER A 85 -15.54 -3.75 4.46
CA SER A 85 -16.60 -2.79 4.17
C SER A 85 -17.60 -3.35 3.16
N ARG A 86 -17.15 -4.12 2.14
CA ARG A 86 -18.03 -4.70 1.11
C ARG A 86 -19.03 -5.69 1.73
N ILE A 87 -18.59 -6.56 2.62
CA ILE A 87 -19.49 -7.50 3.31
C ILE A 87 -20.47 -6.77 4.23
N LEU A 88 -19.99 -5.78 4.97
CA LEU A 88 -20.85 -5.03 5.89
C LEU A 88 -21.99 -4.31 5.15
N ILE A 89 -21.70 -3.76 3.97
CA ILE A 89 -22.72 -3.14 3.11
C ILE A 89 -23.70 -4.19 2.58
N ILE A 90 -23.21 -5.34 2.08
CA ILE A 90 -24.07 -6.43 1.59
C ILE A 90 -25.01 -6.95 2.68
N LYS A 91 -24.49 -7.13 3.90
CA LYS A 91 -25.28 -7.51 5.08
C LYS A 91 -26.15 -6.37 5.64
N LYS A 92 -26.19 -5.20 4.99
CA LYS A 92 -26.91 -3.98 5.43
C LYS A 92 -26.55 -3.54 6.86
N ARG A 93 -25.33 -3.83 7.30
CA ARG A 93 -24.80 -3.46 8.63
C ARG A 93 -24.01 -2.14 8.60
N MET A 94 -23.77 -1.55 7.43
CA MET A 94 -23.03 -0.30 7.27
C MET A 94 -23.60 0.53 6.11
N ASP A 95 -23.62 1.85 6.27
CA ASP A 95 -23.99 2.79 5.22
C ASP A 95 -22.85 2.89 4.19
N PRO A 96 -23.13 2.83 2.88
CA PRO A 96 -22.11 2.96 1.83
C PRO A 96 -21.40 4.32 1.77
N ASN A 97 -21.88 5.35 2.48
CA ASN A 97 -21.32 6.71 2.47
C ASN A 97 -20.42 7.01 3.68
N HIS A 98 -20.53 6.25 4.77
CA HIS A 98 -19.82 6.52 6.02
C HIS A 98 -18.99 5.32 6.48
N LEU A 99 -17.75 5.59 6.88
CA LEU A 99 -16.84 4.56 7.40
C LEU A 99 -17.09 4.38 8.90
N ASN A 100 -17.33 3.13 9.32
CA ASN A 100 -17.48 2.78 10.72
C ASN A 100 -16.18 3.07 11.51
N TRP A 101 -16.32 3.52 12.76
CA TRP A 101 -15.19 3.88 13.62
C TRP A 101 -14.13 2.76 13.77
N PRO A 102 -14.48 1.47 13.93
CA PRO A 102 -13.48 0.39 13.98
C PRO A 102 -12.63 0.28 12.71
N LEU A 103 -13.21 0.53 11.53
CA LEU A 103 -12.49 0.50 10.26
C LEU A 103 -11.56 1.71 10.11
N TRP A 104 -11.97 2.85 10.65
CA TRP A 104 -11.10 4.01 10.80
C TRP A 104 -9.87 3.71 11.66
N GLY A 105 -10.06 2.96 12.76
CA GLY A 105 -8.95 2.52 13.61
C GLY A 105 -7.91 1.68 12.87
N ILE A 106 -8.36 0.76 11.99
CA ILE A 106 -7.46 -0.05 11.15
C ILE A 106 -6.62 0.83 10.21
N LEU A 107 -7.22 1.87 9.61
CA LEU A 107 -6.49 2.78 8.73
C LEU A 107 -5.43 3.59 9.48
N VAL A 108 -5.79 4.13 10.65
CA VAL A 108 -4.85 4.93 11.47
C VAL A 108 -3.69 4.06 11.94
N PHE A 109 -3.98 2.87 12.46
CA PHE A 109 -2.96 1.93 12.88
C PHE A 109 -2.07 1.48 11.71
N GLY A 110 -2.66 1.21 10.54
CA GLY A 110 -1.93 0.87 9.33
C GLY A 110 -0.98 1.98 8.88
N TRP A 111 -1.42 3.24 8.88
CA TRP A 111 -0.56 4.37 8.54
C TRP A 111 0.56 4.60 9.57
N MET A 112 0.26 4.47 10.86
CA MET A 112 1.28 4.53 11.91
C MET A 112 2.36 3.46 11.70
N PHE A 113 1.95 2.23 11.39
CA PHE A 113 2.85 1.13 11.09
C PHE A 113 3.70 1.44 9.86
N THR A 114 3.09 1.87 8.75
CA THR A 114 3.79 2.26 7.52
C THR A 114 4.83 3.35 7.77
N ILE A 115 4.49 4.42 8.50
CA ILE A 115 5.41 5.53 8.79
C ILE A 115 6.57 5.05 9.65
N THR A 116 6.29 4.18 10.63
CA THR A 116 7.32 3.60 11.49
C THR A 116 8.30 2.75 10.69
N VAL A 117 7.79 1.86 9.84
CA VAL A 117 8.61 1.01 8.96
C VAL A 117 9.40 1.87 7.98
N TRP A 118 8.80 2.93 7.42
CA TRP A 118 9.46 3.85 6.50
C TRP A 118 10.66 4.56 7.14
N LEU A 119 10.44 5.18 8.32
CA LEU A 119 11.50 5.87 9.05
C LEU A 119 12.61 4.91 9.48
N TRP A 120 12.23 3.74 10.00
CA TRP A 120 13.20 2.72 10.45
C TRP A 120 14.02 2.19 9.27
N SER A 121 13.37 1.91 8.15
CA SER A 121 14.01 1.41 6.93
C SER A 121 14.96 2.43 6.32
N TRP A 122 14.55 3.70 6.28
CA TRP A 122 15.36 4.77 5.71
C TRP A 122 16.58 5.11 6.59
N LEU A 123 16.37 5.32 7.91
CA LEU A 123 17.46 5.64 8.83
C LEU A 123 18.41 4.45 9.04
N GLY A 124 17.88 3.22 8.99
CA GLY A 124 18.67 1.99 9.06
C GLY A 124 19.43 1.68 7.77
N MET A 125 19.24 2.45 6.69
CA MET A 125 19.79 2.17 5.36
C MET A 125 19.55 0.72 4.91
N ALA A 126 18.36 0.21 5.20
CA ALA A 126 18.05 -1.22 5.07
C ALA A 126 17.91 -1.69 3.62
N PHE A 127 17.67 -0.75 2.69
CA PHE A 127 17.51 -1.04 1.26
C PHE A 127 18.73 -0.61 0.46
N VAL A 128 19.17 -1.51 -0.39
CA VAL A 128 20.17 -1.24 -1.43
C VAL A 128 19.58 -1.64 -2.77
N PHE A 129 19.91 -0.84 -3.78
CA PHE A 129 19.59 -1.19 -5.16
C PHE A 129 20.63 -2.19 -5.68
N GLY A 130 20.23 -3.45 -5.79
CA GLY A 130 21.06 -4.55 -6.27
C GLY A 130 21.17 -4.60 -7.79
N HIS A 131 21.42 -5.79 -8.35
CA HIS A 131 21.74 -5.94 -9.78
C HIS A 131 20.54 -5.75 -10.71
N ILE A 132 19.31 -6.06 -10.26
CA ILE A 132 18.07 -5.96 -11.08
C ILE A 132 16.89 -5.39 -10.26
N GLY A 133 17.06 -5.07 -8.98
CA GLY A 133 15.95 -4.58 -8.16
C GLY A 133 16.34 -4.14 -6.76
N TRP A 134 15.31 -3.83 -5.97
CA TRP A 134 15.43 -3.46 -4.56
C TRP A 134 15.65 -4.69 -3.70
N GLU A 135 16.73 -4.69 -2.95
CA GLU A 135 17.10 -5.79 -2.07
C GLU A 135 17.37 -5.28 -0.66
N TYR A 136 17.16 -6.17 0.30
CA TYR A 136 17.55 -5.94 1.69
C TYR A 136 19.04 -6.10 1.84
N ASP A 137 19.69 -5.09 2.42
CA ASP A 137 21.09 -5.20 2.79
C ASP A 137 21.21 -5.90 4.14
N PHE A 138 21.42 -7.22 4.12
CA PHE A 138 21.57 -8.03 5.33
C PHE A 138 22.88 -7.79 6.10
N SER A 139 23.79 -6.95 5.60
CA SER A 139 24.91 -6.47 6.41
C SER A 139 24.43 -5.55 7.55
N MET A 140 23.27 -4.91 7.37
CA MET A 140 22.66 -4.04 8.37
C MET A 140 21.72 -4.84 9.27
N TRP A 141 21.90 -4.70 10.58
CA TRP A 141 21.09 -5.37 11.60
C TRP A 141 19.58 -5.09 11.47
N SER A 142 19.21 -3.90 11.00
CA SER A 142 17.82 -3.45 10.81
C SER A 142 17.06 -4.28 9.76
N SER A 143 17.75 -4.79 8.74
CA SER A 143 17.13 -5.42 7.57
C SER A 143 16.42 -6.74 7.91
N LYS A 144 17.02 -7.56 8.79
CA LYS A 144 16.44 -8.85 9.19
C LYS A 144 15.12 -8.68 9.96
N TYR A 145 15.07 -7.70 10.86
CA TYR A 145 13.85 -7.43 11.64
C TYR A 145 12.75 -6.82 10.78
N LEU A 146 13.09 -5.88 9.90
CA LEU A 146 12.15 -5.27 8.96
C LEU A 146 11.48 -6.33 8.07
N GLN A 147 12.25 -7.21 7.45
CA GLN A 147 11.70 -8.27 6.59
C GLN A 147 10.68 -9.16 7.33
N ILE A 148 10.99 -9.55 8.57
CA ILE A 148 10.08 -10.40 9.37
C ILE A 148 8.80 -9.65 9.70
N ILE A 149 8.92 -8.39 10.15
CA ILE A 149 7.77 -7.54 10.51
C ILE A 149 6.86 -7.33 9.31
N GLU A 150 7.42 -7.15 8.12
CA GLU A 150 6.66 -6.94 6.89
C GLU A 150 5.91 -8.18 6.43
N ILE A 151 6.57 -9.34 6.46
CA ILE A 151 5.91 -10.61 6.14
C ILE A 151 4.78 -10.88 7.14
N ALA A 152 5.03 -10.64 8.43
CA ALA A 152 4.05 -10.78 9.48
C ALA A 152 2.87 -9.81 9.34
N TRP A 153 3.07 -8.64 8.74
CA TRP A 153 2.01 -7.67 8.43
C TRP A 153 1.21 -8.05 7.18
N CYS A 154 1.92 -8.46 6.12
CA CYS A 154 1.36 -8.80 4.81
C CYS A 154 0.48 -10.06 4.87
N TRP A 155 0.95 -11.11 5.54
CA TRP A 155 0.30 -12.41 5.52
C TRP A 155 -1.13 -12.39 6.11
N PRO A 156 -1.38 -11.82 7.30
CA PRO A 156 -2.73 -11.69 7.85
C PRO A 156 -3.64 -10.82 6.97
N ALA A 157 -3.12 -9.74 6.37
CA ALA A 157 -3.90 -8.86 5.52
C ALA A 157 -4.42 -9.58 4.27
N ILE A 158 -3.57 -10.39 3.62
CA ILE A 158 -3.96 -11.21 2.46
C ILE A 158 -5.00 -12.26 2.87
N VAL A 159 -4.78 -12.96 3.98
CA VAL A 159 -5.70 -13.98 4.48
C VAL A 159 -7.08 -13.38 4.79
N ILE A 160 -7.13 -12.24 5.46
CA ILE A 160 -8.39 -11.53 5.74
C ILE A 160 -9.08 -11.16 4.44
N CYS A 161 -8.38 -10.54 3.48
CA CYS A 161 -8.97 -10.17 2.20
C CYS A 161 -9.57 -11.38 1.49
N TYR A 162 -8.83 -12.49 1.41
CA TYR A 162 -9.28 -13.73 0.78
C TYR A 162 -10.54 -14.29 1.46
N LEU A 163 -10.53 -14.43 2.78
CA LEU A 163 -11.66 -14.95 3.55
C LEU A 163 -12.90 -14.07 3.40
N MET A 164 -12.73 -12.75 3.32
CA MET A 164 -13.83 -11.83 3.08
C MET A 164 -14.47 -12.08 1.71
N TYR A 165 -13.69 -12.19 0.63
CA TYR A 165 -14.24 -12.46 -0.71
C TYR A 165 -14.92 -13.82 -0.81
N VAL A 166 -14.35 -14.87 -0.20
CA VAL A 166 -15.01 -16.18 -0.10
C VAL A 166 -16.35 -16.06 0.63
N GLY A 167 -16.38 -15.31 1.74
CA GLY A 167 -17.61 -15.02 2.47
C GLY A 167 -18.68 -14.31 1.62
N ILE A 168 -18.28 -13.39 0.74
CA ILE A 168 -19.19 -12.74 -0.22
C ILE A 168 -19.79 -13.78 -1.18
N ILE A 169 -18.94 -14.63 -1.77
CA ILE A 169 -19.39 -15.66 -2.72
C ILE A 169 -20.38 -16.62 -2.07
N ILE A 170 -20.04 -17.14 -0.89
CA ILE A 170 -20.91 -18.06 -0.14
C ILE A 170 -22.25 -17.39 0.18
N HIS A 171 -22.24 -16.13 0.64
CA HIS A 171 -23.46 -15.40 0.93
C HIS A 171 -24.34 -15.19 -0.32
N LEU A 172 -23.73 -14.89 -1.47
CA LEU A 172 -24.46 -14.76 -2.74
C LEU A 172 -25.01 -16.09 -3.25
N MET A 173 -24.34 -17.21 -2.98
CA MET A 173 -24.81 -18.54 -3.37
C MET A 173 -25.96 -19.04 -2.49
N ILE A 174 -25.91 -18.77 -1.17
CA ILE A 174 -26.95 -19.19 -0.21
C ILE A 174 -28.16 -18.25 -0.24
N GLY A 175 -27.95 -16.96 -0.58
CA GLY A 175 -29.00 -15.96 -0.68
C GLY A 175 -29.77 -15.94 -2.01
N ARG A 176 -29.50 -16.90 -2.90
CA ARG A 176 -30.34 -17.24 -4.06
C ARG A 176 -31.30 -18.36 -3.68
#